data_AF-A0A100JLD4-F1
#
_entry.id   AF-A0A100JLD4-F1
#
_cell.length_a   1.000
_cell.length_b   1.000
_cell.length_c   1.000
_cell.angle_alpha   90.00
_cell.angle_beta   90.00
_cell.angle_gamma   90.00
#
_symmetry.space_group_name_H-M   'P 1'
#
loop_
_entity.id
_entity.type
_entity.pdbx_description
1 polymer ?
#
loop_
_entity_poly.entity_id
_entity_poly.type
_entity_poly.pdbx_seq_one_letter_code
_entity_poly.pdbx_strand_id
1 'polypeptide(L)'
;MNKPLRRIAIFCGLLVLALLIRTNWLQYVQADSLATDKDNRRVAIERYATPRGNIIVDGKAITGSAASKGLDYKYKRTWKNGEMWAPVTGYSSQIIGATQLEALEDGILTGNDDRLFFRNTLDMLTGKKKAGGSVVTTLNAAAQKAAFQGLGDKKGAVAALDPKTGAILALASTPSYDPSTFAGISTEDSKTFSKLEKDADKPMLNRALRETYPPGSTFKVVTAAAALENGIVSGIDDKTKTPDPYQLPGTSTDLTNEHGECKNASLRYALMVSCNTVFAKMSHNVGNEGMREQAAKFGFNEAELDVPVRAAESVYPEDNDPQNAMDGIGQASNRATPLQMAMVASAVANDGELMKPYMVDQLRASNLDVIETHDPETLSQPMSSETAQKLQDMMETVVNDPQGTGGKAKIGGVTVGGKTGTAQHGVNNKEKPYAWFISYAKLSDGSSPVAVAVVVEDGAADRAEISGGGLAGPIAKSVMQAVINSKK
;
A
#
# COMPACT_ATOMS: atom_id res chain seq x y z
N MET A 1 -19.25 9.10 76.71
CA MET A 1 -18.12 8.53 75.94
C MET A 1 -16.88 9.38 76.15
N ASN A 2 -15.74 8.80 76.53
CA ASN A 2 -14.51 9.55 76.82
C ASN A 2 -13.99 10.26 75.54
N LYS A 3 -13.56 11.52 75.64
CA LYS A 3 -13.13 12.36 74.48
C LYS A 3 -12.10 11.66 73.56
N PRO A 4 -11.10 10.93 74.09
CA PRO A 4 -10.13 10.20 73.25
C PRO A 4 -10.80 9.10 72.41
N LEU A 5 -11.70 8.31 73.02
CA LEU A 5 -12.47 7.25 72.35
C LEU A 5 -13.34 7.82 71.21
N ARG A 6 -13.95 8.99 71.41
CA ARG A 6 -14.74 9.66 70.35
C ARG A 6 -13.89 10.08 69.16
N ARG A 7 -12.69 10.61 69.40
CA ARG A 7 -11.78 11.03 68.33
C ARG A 7 -11.27 9.83 67.54
N ILE A 8 -10.92 8.75 68.22
CA ILE A 8 -10.52 7.49 67.57
C ILE A 8 -11.68 6.93 66.74
N ALA A 9 -12.90 6.88 67.28
CA ALA A 9 -14.07 6.39 66.55
C ALA A 9 -14.38 7.23 65.30
N ILE A 10 -14.30 8.56 65.40
CA ILE A 10 -14.48 9.47 64.25
C ILE A 10 -13.39 9.25 63.21
N PHE A 11 -12.12 9.15 63.63
CA PHE A 11 -11.00 8.91 62.73
C PHE A 11 -11.13 7.57 62.00
N CYS A 12 -11.45 6.48 62.72
CA CYS A 12 -11.74 5.19 62.11
C CYS A 12 -12.95 5.24 61.16
N GLY A 13 -14.01 5.97 61.52
CA GLY A 13 -15.18 6.17 60.66
C GLY A 13 -14.84 6.90 59.36
N LEU A 14 -13.96 7.91 59.41
CA LEU A 14 -13.46 8.62 58.23
C LEU A 14 -12.61 7.71 57.34
N LEU A 15 -11.77 6.84 57.92
CA LEU A 15 -10.99 5.85 57.15
C LEU A 15 -11.89 4.83 56.44
N VAL A 16 -12.94 4.33 57.12
CA VAL A 16 -13.92 3.43 56.51
C VAL A 16 -14.70 4.12 55.39
N LEU A 17 -15.13 5.38 55.60
CA LEU A 17 -15.80 6.17 54.57
C LEU A 17 -14.89 6.38 53.35
N ALA A 18 -13.61 6.70 53.56
CA ALA A 18 -12.64 6.85 52.47
C ALA A 18 -12.46 5.54 51.67
N LEU A 19 -12.42 4.39 52.34
CA LEU A 19 -12.39 3.08 51.68
C LEU A 19 -13.66 2.82 50.87
N LEU A 20 -14.84 3.10 51.41
CA LEU A 20 -16.11 2.94 50.70
C LEU A 20 -16.19 3.82 49.44
N ILE A 21 -15.74 5.07 49.53
CA ILE A 21 -15.63 5.97 48.38
C ILE A 21 -14.66 5.39 47.34
N ARG A 22 -13.48 4.91 47.77
CA ARG A 22 -12.50 4.32 46.86
C ARG A 22 -13.02 3.05 46.17
N THR A 23 -13.74 2.19 46.89
CA THR A 23 -14.35 0.98 46.32
C THR A 23 -15.42 1.34 45.28
N ASN A 24 -16.30 2.30 45.57
CA ASN A 24 -17.30 2.76 44.59
C ASN A 24 -16.65 3.41 43.36
N TRP A 25 -15.58 4.18 43.56
CA TRP A 25 -14.81 4.74 42.46
C TRP A 25 -14.25 3.64 41.55
N LEU A 26 -13.70 2.57 42.13
CA LEU A 26 -13.19 1.42 41.37
C LEU A 26 -14.32 0.65 40.67
N GLN A 27 -15.45 0.44 41.34
CA GLN A 27 -16.56 -0.39 40.84
C GLN A 27 -17.51 0.32 39.86
N TYR A 28 -17.49 1.65 39.79
CA TYR A 28 -18.40 2.39 38.94
C TYR A 28 -17.69 3.33 37.98
N VAL A 29 -16.72 4.12 38.48
CA VAL A 29 -16.01 5.10 37.64
C VAL A 29 -14.89 4.47 36.83
N GLN A 30 -14.15 3.52 37.43
CA GLN A 30 -13.04 2.83 36.75
C GLN A 30 -13.42 1.44 36.23
N ALA A 31 -14.67 1.01 36.41
CA ALA A 31 -15.09 -0.34 36.05
C ALA A 31 -14.84 -0.67 34.58
N ASP A 32 -15.28 0.20 33.67
CA ASP A 32 -15.10 0.00 32.23
C ASP A 32 -13.60 -0.02 31.88
N SER A 33 -12.83 0.95 32.38
CA SER A 33 -11.38 1.03 32.12
C SER A 33 -10.63 -0.22 32.59
N LEU A 34 -10.99 -0.80 33.73
CA LEU A 34 -10.38 -2.02 34.27
C LEU A 34 -10.90 -3.28 33.55
N ALA A 35 -12.16 -3.26 33.12
CA ALA A 35 -12.78 -4.37 32.39
C ALA A 35 -12.24 -4.50 30.97
N THR A 36 -11.88 -3.39 30.32
CA THR A 36 -11.32 -3.35 28.96
C THR A 36 -9.81 -3.19 28.92
N ASP A 37 -9.14 -3.18 30.08
CA ASP A 37 -7.68 -3.09 30.16
C ASP A 37 -7.01 -4.26 29.42
N LYS A 38 -5.99 -3.97 28.61
CA LYS A 38 -5.22 -4.97 27.87
C LYS A 38 -4.50 -5.97 28.78
N ASP A 39 -4.15 -5.56 30.00
CA ASP A 39 -3.49 -6.41 30.99
C ASP A 39 -4.50 -7.26 31.77
N ASN A 40 -5.81 -7.01 31.58
CA ASN A 40 -6.86 -7.87 32.10
C ASN A 40 -6.97 -9.14 31.26
N ARG A 41 -6.41 -10.23 31.78
CA ARG A 41 -6.42 -11.56 31.17
C ARG A 41 -7.82 -12.03 30.72
N ARG A 42 -8.90 -11.56 31.34
CA ARG A 42 -10.28 -11.91 30.92
C ARG A 42 -10.63 -11.37 29.53
N VAL A 43 -10.10 -10.20 29.16
CA VAL A 43 -10.30 -9.61 27.82
C VAL A 43 -9.68 -10.51 26.76
N ALA A 44 -8.45 -10.98 26.99
CA ALA A 44 -7.78 -11.90 26.07
C ALA A 44 -8.49 -13.27 26.01
N ILE A 45 -8.93 -13.82 27.15
CA ILE A 45 -9.70 -15.07 27.19
C ILE A 45 -10.98 -14.94 26.35
N GLU A 46 -11.75 -13.87 26.56
CA GLU A 46 -13.01 -13.64 25.83
C GLU A 46 -12.76 -13.46 24.32
N ARG A 47 -11.72 -12.70 23.94
CA ARG A 47 -11.31 -12.51 22.54
C ARG A 47 -11.08 -13.82 21.80
N TYR A 48 -10.54 -14.84 22.47
CA TYR A 48 -10.26 -16.16 21.90
C TYR A 48 -11.27 -17.26 22.32
N ALA A 49 -12.34 -16.90 23.02
CA ALA A 49 -13.39 -17.83 23.47
C ALA A 49 -14.34 -18.22 22.33
N THR A 50 -14.48 -17.36 21.32
CA THR A 50 -15.34 -17.55 20.15
C THR A 50 -14.53 -17.49 18.85
N PRO A 51 -15.03 -18.13 17.76
CA PRO A 51 -14.40 -17.98 16.46
C PRO A 51 -14.40 -16.51 16.04
N ARG A 52 -13.21 -16.00 15.73
CA ARG A 52 -13.05 -14.68 15.11
C ARG A 52 -13.70 -14.70 13.73
N GLY A 53 -14.39 -13.61 13.38
CA GLY A 53 -15.01 -13.45 12.06
C GLY A 53 -13.99 -13.35 10.93
N ASN A 54 -14.44 -13.38 9.67
CA ASN A 54 -13.55 -13.66 8.54
C ASN A 54 -13.26 -12.42 7.69
N ILE A 55 -12.05 -12.39 7.12
CA ILE A 55 -11.71 -11.52 6.00
C ILE A 55 -12.08 -12.27 4.71
N ILE A 56 -12.86 -11.60 3.86
CA ILE A 56 -13.50 -12.15 2.67
C ILE A 56 -12.93 -11.47 1.43
N VAL A 57 -12.52 -12.28 0.45
CA VAL A 57 -12.05 -11.84 -0.88
C VAL A 57 -12.88 -12.57 -1.93
N ASP A 58 -13.45 -11.86 -2.90
CA ASP A 58 -14.32 -12.43 -3.95
C ASP A 58 -15.39 -13.39 -3.38
N GLY A 59 -16.04 -12.97 -2.29
CA GLY A 59 -17.08 -13.75 -1.61
C GLY A 59 -16.59 -14.99 -0.84
N LYS A 60 -15.27 -15.22 -0.75
CA LYS A 60 -14.68 -16.38 -0.07
C LYS A 60 -13.84 -15.97 1.13
N ALA A 61 -14.03 -16.65 2.25
CA ALA A 61 -13.19 -16.47 3.43
C ALA A 61 -11.77 -16.98 3.18
N ILE A 62 -10.80 -16.07 3.30
CA ILE A 62 -9.36 -16.33 3.23
C ILE A 62 -8.73 -16.53 4.61
N THR A 63 -9.44 -16.13 5.67
CA THR A 63 -9.10 -16.41 7.07
C THR A 63 -10.11 -17.36 7.68
N GLY A 64 -9.78 -17.90 8.86
CA GLY A 64 -10.66 -18.74 9.66
C GLY A 64 -10.21 -18.80 11.11
N SER A 65 -10.86 -19.66 11.90
CA SER A 65 -10.49 -19.94 13.28
C SER A 65 -10.46 -21.45 13.50
N ALA A 66 -9.43 -21.96 14.18
CA ALA A 66 -9.29 -23.37 14.53
C ALA A 66 -9.18 -23.53 16.05
N ALA A 67 -9.67 -24.65 16.58
CA ALA A 67 -9.53 -24.95 18.00
C ALA A 67 -8.05 -25.06 18.40
N SER A 68 -7.64 -24.34 19.43
CA SER A 68 -6.32 -24.46 20.04
C SER A 68 -6.31 -25.52 21.14
N LYS A 69 -5.12 -26.07 21.41
CA LYS A 69 -4.90 -27.07 22.46
C LYS A 69 -4.70 -26.45 23.86
N GLY A 70 -4.71 -25.12 23.97
CA GLY A 70 -4.52 -24.40 25.22
C GLY A 70 -5.77 -24.45 26.12
N LEU A 71 -5.57 -24.20 27.42
CA LEU A 71 -6.66 -24.21 28.41
C LEU A 71 -7.51 -22.93 28.35
N ASP A 72 -6.87 -21.77 28.18
CA ASP A 72 -7.55 -20.47 28.28
C ASP A 72 -8.05 -19.94 26.95
N TYR A 73 -7.26 -20.10 25.88
CA TYR A 73 -7.60 -19.61 24.55
C TYR A 73 -8.12 -20.78 23.72
N LYS A 74 -9.40 -20.73 23.38
CA LYS A 74 -10.10 -21.83 22.72
C LYS A 74 -9.89 -21.83 21.20
N TYR A 75 -9.74 -20.67 20.58
CA TYR A 75 -9.55 -20.55 19.14
C TYR A 75 -8.28 -19.78 18.80
N LYS A 76 -7.53 -20.28 17.81
CA LYS A 76 -6.45 -19.55 17.14
C LYS A 76 -6.84 -19.22 15.70
N ARG A 77 -6.24 -18.16 15.17
CA ARG A 77 -6.48 -17.69 13.81
C ARG A 77 -5.83 -18.61 12.76
N THR A 78 -6.43 -18.75 11.59
CA THR A 78 -5.88 -19.49 10.45
C THR A 78 -6.04 -18.71 9.14
N TRP A 79 -5.16 -18.98 8.18
CA TRP A 79 -5.18 -18.37 6.85
C TRP A 79 -5.11 -19.45 5.77
N LYS A 80 -5.83 -19.23 4.67
CA LYS A 80 -5.70 -20.03 3.45
C LYS A 80 -4.71 -19.32 2.53
N ASN A 81 -3.62 -19.99 2.16
CA ASN A 81 -2.51 -19.37 1.41
C ASN A 81 -1.95 -18.14 2.14
N GLY A 82 -1.62 -18.30 3.43
CA GLY A 82 -1.28 -17.17 4.32
C GLY A 82 -0.18 -16.26 3.78
N GLU A 83 0.87 -16.83 3.19
CA GLU A 83 1.97 -16.06 2.55
C GLU A 83 1.48 -15.07 1.49
N MET A 84 0.48 -15.45 0.69
CA MET A 84 -0.04 -14.59 -0.37
C MET A 84 -0.85 -13.40 0.18
N TRP A 85 -1.46 -13.56 1.36
CA TRP A 85 -2.40 -12.58 1.94
C TRP A 85 -1.82 -11.78 3.10
N ALA A 86 -0.72 -12.24 3.72
CA ALA A 86 -0.11 -11.60 4.88
C ALA A 86 0.16 -10.09 4.72
N PRO A 87 0.56 -9.55 3.54
CA PRO A 87 0.73 -8.11 3.38
C PRO A 87 -0.55 -7.30 3.63
N VAL A 88 -1.72 -7.90 3.32
CA VAL A 88 -3.03 -7.27 3.46
C VAL A 88 -3.69 -7.63 4.79
N THR A 89 -3.78 -8.92 5.10
CA THR A 89 -4.43 -9.35 6.35
C THR A 89 -3.61 -8.98 7.57
N GLY A 90 -2.28 -8.98 7.46
CA GLY A 90 -1.41 -9.04 8.63
C GLY A 90 -1.59 -10.37 9.34
N TYR A 91 -1.39 -10.35 10.65
CA TYR A 91 -1.58 -11.50 11.54
C TYR A 91 -2.48 -11.15 12.73
N SER A 92 -3.00 -12.20 13.38
CA SER A 92 -3.60 -12.14 14.72
C SER A 92 -3.09 -13.35 15.51
N SER A 93 -2.18 -13.12 16.45
CA SER A 93 -1.52 -14.12 17.27
C SER A 93 -1.91 -13.96 18.73
N GLN A 94 -2.12 -15.09 19.42
CA GLN A 94 -2.46 -15.13 20.85
C GLN A 94 -1.38 -14.57 21.78
N ILE A 95 -0.14 -14.45 21.30
CA ILE A 95 1.02 -13.96 22.09
C ILE A 95 1.58 -12.63 21.59
N ILE A 96 1.49 -12.34 20.29
CA ILE A 96 2.11 -11.14 19.71
C ILE A 96 1.11 -9.98 19.57
N GLY A 97 -0.17 -10.27 19.35
CA GLY A 97 -1.18 -9.27 18.99
C GLY A 97 -1.57 -9.35 17.51
N ALA A 98 -1.98 -8.24 16.93
CA ALA A 98 -2.46 -8.18 15.55
C ALA A 98 -1.85 -7.02 14.74
N THR A 99 -1.89 -7.12 13.41
CA THR A 99 -1.41 -6.10 12.47
C THR A 99 -2.33 -5.94 11.26
N GLN A 100 -2.15 -4.88 10.46
CA GLN A 100 -2.91 -4.60 9.23
C GLN A 100 -4.43 -4.69 9.44
N LEU A 101 -5.19 -5.31 8.52
CA LEU A 101 -6.63 -5.48 8.64
C LEU A 101 -7.06 -6.27 9.87
N GLU A 102 -6.26 -7.25 10.32
CA GLU A 102 -6.56 -7.96 11.56
C GLU A 102 -6.51 -7.05 12.79
N ALA A 103 -5.66 -6.01 12.78
CA ALA A 103 -5.64 -5.00 13.85
C ALA A 103 -6.70 -3.91 13.65
N LEU A 104 -6.79 -3.37 12.43
CA LEU A 104 -7.67 -2.25 12.08
C LEU A 104 -9.13 -2.61 12.35
N GLU A 105 -9.54 -3.81 11.95
CA GLU A 105 -10.93 -4.28 12.06
C GLU A 105 -11.14 -5.22 13.25
N ASP A 106 -10.30 -5.12 14.30
CA ASP A 106 -10.36 -6.03 15.45
C ASP A 106 -11.72 -5.98 16.15
N GLY A 107 -12.32 -4.78 16.27
CA GLY A 107 -13.66 -4.59 16.84
C GLY A 107 -14.73 -5.39 16.09
N ILE A 108 -14.78 -5.26 14.76
CA ILE A 108 -15.74 -5.99 13.93
C ILE A 108 -15.46 -7.50 13.99
N LEU A 109 -14.21 -7.92 13.81
CA LEU A 109 -13.81 -9.32 13.74
C LEU A 109 -13.98 -10.07 15.08
N THR A 110 -13.90 -9.38 16.23
CA THR A 110 -14.23 -9.94 17.55
C THR A 110 -15.70 -9.76 17.94
N GLY A 111 -16.43 -8.89 17.23
CA GLY A 111 -17.80 -8.53 17.53
C GLY A 111 -17.94 -7.49 18.65
N ASN A 112 -16.85 -6.89 19.10
CA ASN A 112 -16.80 -5.88 20.17
C ASN A 112 -17.04 -4.44 19.70
N ASP A 113 -17.21 -4.22 18.40
CA ASP A 113 -17.46 -2.89 17.84
C ASP A 113 -18.77 -2.26 18.35
N ASP A 114 -18.76 -0.95 18.60
CA ASP A 114 -19.94 -0.20 19.05
C ASP A 114 -21.07 -0.21 18.01
N ARG A 115 -20.73 -0.29 16.72
CA ARG A 115 -21.72 -0.47 15.64
C ARG A 115 -22.50 -1.79 15.76
N LEU A 116 -22.01 -2.73 16.57
CA LEU A 116 -22.67 -4.00 16.89
C LEU A 116 -23.43 -3.98 18.23
N PHE A 117 -23.46 -2.85 18.96
CA PHE A 117 -24.00 -2.73 20.31
C PHE A 117 -25.45 -3.19 20.44
N PHE A 118 -26.35 -2.71 19.57
CA PHE A 118 -27.78 -3.07 19.61
C PHE A 118 -28.00 -4.57 19.42
N ARG A 119 -27.22 -5.18 18.51
CA ARG A 119 -27.24 -6.63 18.28
C ARG A 119 -26.68 -7.38 19.48
N ASN A 120 -25.51 -6.98 19.99
CA ASN A 120 -24.89 -7.63 21.15
C ASN A 120 -25.83 -7.60 22.36
N THR A 121 -26.63 -6.53 22.51
CA THR A 121 -27.68 -6.43 23.53
C THR A 121 -28.83 -7.41 23.29
N LEU A 122 -29.30 -7.56 22.04
CA LEU A 122 -30.34 -8.53 21.68
C LEU A 122 -29.86 -9.99 21.84
N ASP A 123 -28.62 -10.28 21.45
CA ASP A 123 -28.01 -11.60 21.59
C ASP A 123 -27.87 -11.96 23.07
N MET A 124 -27.48 -11.00 23.93
CA MET A 124 -27.46 -11.19 25.38
C MET A 124 -28.85 -11.49 25.94
N LEU A 125 -29.89 -10.77 25.51
CA LEU A 125 -31.28 -11.00 25.94
C LEU A 125 -31.83 -12.36 25.45
N THR A 126 -31.39 -12.80 24.27
CA THR A 126 -31.84 -14.07 23.65
C THR A 126 -30.94 -15.26 23.98
N GLY A 127 -29.87 -15.05 24.76
CA GLY A 127 -28.90 -16.09 25.13
C GLY A 127 -28.01 -16.57 23.98
N LYS A 128 -27.95 -15.85 22.86
CA LYS A 128 -27.06 -16.16 21.74
C LYS A 128 -25.63 -15.77 22.08
N LYS A 129 -24.67 -16.60 21.68
CA LYS A 129 -23.24 -16.29 21.86
C LYS A 129 -22.82 -15.19 20.89
N LYS A 130 -22.13 -14.20 21.41
CA LYS A 130 -21.48 -13.13 20.64
C LYS A 130 -20.58 -13.74 19.56
N ALA A 131 -20.67 -13.20 18.34
CA ALA A 131 -19.88 -13.64 17.20
C ALA A 131 -19.29 -12.46 16.43
N GLY A 132 -18.09 -12.67 15.89
CA GLY A 132 -17.41 -11.72 15.03
C GLY A 132 -18.14 -11.47 13.72
N GLY A 133 -18.11 -10.21 13.25
CA GLY A 133 -18.48 -9.82 11.90
C GLY A 133 -17.40 -10.17 10.87
N SER A 134 -17.68 -9.93 9.60
CA SER A 134 -16.75 -10.17 8.50
C SER A 134 -16.32 -8.87 7.84
N VAL A 135 -15.08 -8.85 7.36
CA VAL A 135 -14.50 -7.74 6.59
C VAL A 135 -14.44 -8.18 5.13
N VAL A 136 -15.23 -7.55 4.27
CA VAL A 136 -15.20 -7.79 2.83
C VAL A 136 -14.23 -6.81 2.21
N THR A 137 -13.21 -7.31 1.52
CA THR A 137 -12.17 -6.49 0.92
C THR A 137 -12.45 -6.19 -0.54
N THR A 138 -11.76 -5.20 -1.08
CA THR A 138 -11.73 -4.88 -2.52
C THR A 138 -10.81 -5.79 -3.34
N LEU A 139 -10.05 -6.66 -2.67
CA LEU A 139 -9.01 -7.46 -3.31
C LEU A 139 -9.62 -8.40 -4.34
N ASN A 140 -8.87 -8.63 -5.41
CA ASN A 140 -9.18 -9.60 -6.45
C ASN A 140 -8.24 -10.81 -6.29
N ALA A 141 -8.80 -11.99 -6.06
CA ALA A 141 -8.02 -13.19 -5.79
C ALA A 141 -7.12 -13.61 -6.96
N ALA A 142 -7.59 -13.40 -8.20
CA ALA A 142 -6.80 -13.71 -9.39
C ALA A 142 -5.62 -12.73 -9.55
N ALA A 143 -5.86 -11.43 -9.32
CA ALA A 143 -4.84 -10.39 -9.39
C ALA A 143 -3.77 -10.57 -8.30
N GLN A 144 -4.17 -10.82 -7.04
CA GLN A 144 -3.23 -11.09 -5.94
C GLN A 144 -2.37 -12.32 -6.25
N LYS A 145 -2.99 -13.40 -6.76
CA LYS A 145 -2.27 -14.61 -7.13
C LYS A 145 -1.28 -14.35 -8.27
N ALA A 146 -1.68 -13.64 -9.31
CA ALA A 146 -0.80 -13.29 -10.43
C ALA A 146 0.38 -12.43 -9.95
N ALA A 147 0.14 -11.48 -9.04
CA ALA A 147 1.17 -10.65 -8.45
C ALA A 147 2.18 -11.48 -7.62
N PHE A 148 1.67 -12.30 -6.70
CA PHE A 148 2.51 -13.11 -5.81
C PHE A 148 3.32 -14.17 -6.59
N GLN A 149 2.70 -14.86 -7.54
CA GLN A 149 3.40 -15.84 -8.38
C GLN A 149 4.39 -15.19 -9.36
N GLY A 150 4.06 -13.99 -9.87
CA GLY A 150 4.95 -13.25 -10.75
C GLY A 150 6.24 -12.81 -10.05
N LEU A 151 6.14 -12.39 -8.79
CA LEU A 151 7.30 -12.11 -7.95
C LEU A 151 8.10 -13.40 -7.66
N GLY A 152 7.40 -14.48 -7.27
CA GLY A 152 8.03 -15.76 -6.92
C GLY A 152 9.05 -15.59 -5.80
N ASP A 153 10.26 -16.12 -6.00
CA ASP A 153 11.35 -16.03 -5.02
C ASP A 153 12.10 -14.68 -5.03
N LYS A 154 11.74 -13.76 -5.94
CA LYS A 154 12.39 -12.46 -6.01
C LYS A 154 11.89 -11.57 -4.90
N LYS A 155 12.77 -10.78 -4.30
CA LYS A 155 12.37 -9.73 -3.36
C LYS A 155 11.71 -8.59 -4.14
N GLY A 156 10.58 -8.08 -3.66
CA GLY A 156 9.85 -7.02 -4.36
C GLY A 156 8.39 -6.90 -3.93
N ALA A 157 7.64 -6.11 -4.68
CA ALA A 157 6.24 -5.83 -4.38
C ALA A 157 5.44 -5.45 -5.62
N VAL A 158 4.13 -5.63 -5.51
CA VAL A 158 3.13 -5.21 -6.50
C VAL A 158 1.99 -4.51 -5.79
N ALA A 159 1.55 -3.37 -6.33
CA ALA A 159 0.30 -2.74 -5.98
C ALA A 159 -0.57 -2.60 -7.23
N ALA A 160 -1.86 -2.91 -7.13
CA ALA A 160 -2.83 -2.72 -8.19
C ALA A 160 -4.09 -2.04 -7.65
N LEU A 161 -4.57 -1.03 -8.37
CA LEU A 161 -5.72 -0.20 -8.03
C LEU A 161 -6.76 -0.26 -9.15
N ASP A 162 -8.05 -0.17 -8.82
CA ASP A 162 -9.07 0.24 -9.78
C ASP A 162 -9.00 1.79 -9.90
N PRO A 163 -8.64 2.33 -11.08
CA PRO A 163 -8.50 3.76 -11.27
C PRO A 163 -9.75 4.58 -10.95
N LYS A 164 -10.94 4.00 -11.16
CA LYS A 164 -12.19 4.77 -11.06
C LYS A 164 -12.68 4.93 -9.63
N THR A 165 -12.26 4.03 -8.73
CA THR A 165 -12.73 4.02 -7.34
C THR A 165 -11.61 4.17 -6.33
N GLY A 166 -10.36 3.86 -6.68
CA GLY A 166 -9.26 3.74 -5.72
C GLY A 166 -9.21 2.38 -5.00
N ALA A 167 -10.07 1.43 -5.36
CA ALA A 167 -10.08 0.10 -4.76
C ALA A 167 -8.73 -0.59 -4.94
N ILE A 168 -8.11 -1.05 -3.85
CA ILE A 168 -6.89 -1.85 -3.90
C ILE A 168 -7.27 -3.27 -4.33
N LEU A 169 -6.89 -3.65 -5.55
CA LEU A 169 -7.20 -4.95 -6.14
C LEU A 169 -6.15 -6.00 -5.81
N ALA A 170 -4.88 -5.60 -5.67
CA ALA A 170 -3.80 -6.46 -5.24
C ALA A 170 -2.72 -5.67 -4.51
N LEU A 171 -2.12 -6.29 -3.51
CA LEU A 171 -1.04 -5.74 -2.70
C LEU A 171 -0.14 -6.89 -2.26
N ALA A 172 0.82 -7.25 -3.11
CA ALA A 172 1.72 -8.38 -2.90
C ALA A 172 3.11 -7.89 -2.48
N SER A 173 3.78 -8.70 -1.64
CA SER A 173 5.14 -8.46 -1.17
C SER A 173 5.84 -9.81 -1.04
N THR A 174 7.09 -9.87 -1.48
CA THR A 174 7.95 -11.06 -1.38
C THR A 174 9.35 -10.68 -0.89
N PRO A 175 10.02 -11.54 -0.10
CA PRO A 175 9.45 -12.74 0.53
C PRO A 175 8.32 -12.39 1.53
N SER A 176 7.48 -13.37 1.82
CA SER A 176 6.34 -13.25 2.74
C SER A 176 6.38 -14.38 3.78
N TYR A 177 5.32 -14.54 4.58
CA TYR A 177 5.22 -15.52 5.66
C TYR A 177 3.79 -16.01 5.83
N ASP A 178 3.59 -17.25 6.28
CA ASP A 178 2.26 -17.75 6.67
C ASP A 178 1.97 -17.38 8.14
N PRO A 179 1.01 -16.48 8.42
CA PRO A 179 0.67 -16.09 9.78
C PRO A 179 0.15 -17.25 10.64
N SER A 180 -0.35 -18.33 10.01
CA SER A 180 -0.86 -19.52 10.71
C SER A 180 0.21 -20.23 11.54
N THR A 181 1.49 -20.01 11.21
CA THR A 181 2.65 -20.68 11.83
C THR A 181 2.97 -20.17 13.23
N PHE A 182 2.50 -18.97 13.60
CA PHE A 182 2.72 -18.37 14.93
C PHE A 182 1.45 -17.76 15.55
N ALA A 183 0.27 -18.18 15.07
CA ALA A 183 -1.02 -17.65 15.55
C ALA A 183 -1.42 -18.13 16.95
N GLY A 184 -0.79 -19.19 17.45
CA GLY A 184 -1.08 -19.81 18.74
C GLY A 184 -0.34 -19.16 19.91
N ILE A 185 -0.34 -19.86 21.05
CA ILE A 185 0.25 -19.42 22.33
C ILE A 185 1.46 -20.27 22.77
N SER A 186 1.97 -21.15 21.90
CA SER A 186 3.05 -22.05 22.28
C SER A 186 4.42 -21.36 22.21
N THR A 187 5.41 -21.95 22.89
CA THR A 187 6.81 -21.53 22.77
C THR A 187 7.31 -21.61 21.31
N GLU A 188 6.76 -22.52 20.49
CA GLU A 188 7.12 -22.63 19.08
C GLU A 188 6.59 -21.46 18.25
N ASP A 189 5.38 -20.98 18.56
CA ASP A 189 4.82 -19.76 17.95
C ASP A 189 5.75 -18.57 18.24
N SER A 190 6.20 -18.38 19.49
CA SER A 190 7.14 -17.30 19.86
C SER A 190 8.48 -17.40 19.12
N LYS A 191 9.01 -18.62 18.96
CA LYS A 191 10.29 -18.86 18.25
C LYS A 191 10.16 -18.57 16.76
N THR A 192 9.06 -18.99 16.15
CA THR A 192 8.79 -18.77 14.73
C THR A 192 8.66 -17.28 14.44
N PHE A 193 7.90 -16.54 15.26
CA PHE A 193 7.84 -15.08 15.16
C PHE A 193 9.21 -14.42 15.32
N SER A 194 9.98 -14.81 16.35
CA SER A 194 11.32 -14.27 16.59
C SER A 194 12.30 -14.54 15.43
N LYS A 195 12.13 -15.66 14.72
CA LYS A 195 12.92 -15.97 13.52
C LYS A 195 12.55 -15.04 12.37
N LEU A 196 11.26 -14.83 12.11
CA LEU A 196 10.77 -13.94 11.05
C LEU A 196 11.17 -12.47 11.30
N GLU A 197 11.15 -12.02 12.54
CA GLU A 197 11.55 -10.66 12.93
C GLU A 197 13.05 -10.41 12.69
N LYS A 198 13.89 -11.42 12.93
CA LYS A 198 15.35 -11.34 12.80
C LYS A 198 15.85 -11.72 11.41
N ASP A 199 14.96 -12.10 10.50
CA ASP A 199 15.31 -12.54 9.16
C ASP A 199 15.85 -11.35 8.35
N ALA A 200 17.03 -11.53 7.75
CA ALA A 200 17.71 -10.49 6.98
C ALA A 200 16.91 -10.08 5.73
N ASP A 201 16.10 -10.98 5.19
CA ASP A 201 15.25 -10.71 4.04
C ASP A 201 13.92 -10.05 4.40
N LYS A 202 13.65 -9.81 5.70
CA LYS A 202 12.48 -9.08 6.19
C LYS A 202 11.16 -9.54 5.55
N PRO A 203 10.76 -10.83 5.70
CA PRO A 203 9.53 -11.35 5.11
C PRO A 203 8.26 -10.67 5.69
N MET A 204 8.35 -10.10 6.90
CA MET A 204 7.24 -9.40 7.53
C MET A 204 7.06 -7.96 7.07
N LEU A 205 8.01 -7.42 6.29
CA LEU A 205 7.90 -6.08 5.72
C LEU A 205 6.92 -6.08 4.55
N ASN A 206 5.83 -5.32 4.67
CA ASN A 206 4.96 -5.05 3.52
C ASN A 206 5.64 -4.00 2.62
N ARG A 207 6.42 -4.48 1.65
CA ARG A 207 7.17 -3.64 0.71
C ARG A 207 6.29 -2.76 -0.17
N ALA A 208 5.05 -3.19 -0.45
CA ALA A 208 4.13 -2.42 -1.27
C ALA A 208 3.65 -1.14 -0.57
N LEU A 209 3.63 -1.12 0.77
CA LEU A 209 3.18 0.01 1.59
C LEU A 209 4.30 0.71 2.37
N ARG A 210 5.31 -0.03 2.85
CA ARG A 210 6.21 0.42 3.92
C ARG A 210 7.66 0.59 3.50
N GLU A 211 8.03 0.06 2.33
CA GLU A 211 9.38 0.25 1.78
C GLU A 211 9.32 1.28 0.67
N THR A 212 10.33 2.15 0.64
CA THR A 212 10.43 3.21 -0.37
C THR A 212 11.66 2.96 -1.22
N TYR A 213 11.53 3.14 -2.52
CA TYR A 213 12.62 2.96 -3.47
C TYR A 213 12.77 4.21 -4.32
N PRO A 214 13.95 4.49 -4.89
CA PRO A 214 14.02 5.46 -5.96
C PRO A 214 13.12 4.99 -7.13
N PRO A 215 12.13 5.78 -7.57
CA PRO A 215 11.20 5.37 -8.62
C PRO A 215 11.86 5.31 -10.01
N GLY A 216 13.03 5.94 -10.17
CA GLY A 216 13.75 6.04 -11.43
C GLY A 216 12.85 6.59 -12.54
N SER A 217 13.03 6.07 -13.75
CA SER A 217 12.31 6.57 -14.94
C SER A 217 10.79 6.44 -14.90
N THR A 218 10.19 5.75 -13.92
CA THR A 218 8.72 5.80 -13.74
C THR A 218 8.24 7.17 -13.26
N PHE A 219 9.06 7.91 -12.52
CA PHE A 219 8.76 9.26 -12.05
C PHE A 219 8.68 10.31 -13.17
N LYS A 220 9.25 10.01 -14.34
CA LYS A 220 9.15 10.86 -15.54
C LYS A 220 7.70 11.13 -15.95
N VAL A 221 6.76 10.27 -15.55
CA VAL A 221 5.32 10.51 -15.72
C VAL A 221 4.85 11.72 -14.90
N VAL A 222 5.29 11.84 -13.64
CA VAL A 222 5.02 13.01 -12.78
C VAL A 222 5.69 14.26 -13.36
N THR A 223 6.94 14.14 -13.82
CA THR A 223 7.68 15.25 -14.45
C THR A 223 7.04 15.73 -15.75
N ALA A 224 6.53 14.81 -16.59
CA ALA A 224 5.76 15.19 -17.77
C ALA A 224 4.46 15.91 -17.41
N ALA A 225 3.73 15.42 -16.39
CA ALA A 225 2.54 16.12 -15.89
C ALA A 225 2.90 17.54 -15.43
N ALA A 226 3.94 17.70 -14.61
CA ALA A 226 4.41 18.99 -14.12
C ALA A 226 4.73 19.94 -15.27
N ALA A 227 5.47 19.47 -16.28
CA ALA A 227 5.90 20.27 -17.41
C ALA A 227 4.72 20.71 -18.31
N LEU A 228 3.71 19.85 -18.49
CA LEU A 228 2.51 20.16 -19.25
C LEU A 228 1.61 21.16 -18.50
N GLU A 229 1.35 20.91 -17.20
CA GLU A 229 0.47 21.77 -16.39
C GLU A 229 1.08 23.16 -16.12
N ASN A 230 2.41 23.27 -16.07
CA ASN A 230 3.12 24.55 -15.95
C ASN A 230 3.44 25.22 -17.30
N GLY A 231 2.98 24.65 -18.43
CA GLY A 231 3.18 25.23 -19.76
C GLY A 231 4.64 25.28 -20.23
N ILE A 232 5.54 24.48 -19.63
CA ILE A 232 6.94 24.34 -20.07
C ILE A 232 7.00 23.72 -21.47
N VAL A 233 6.02 22.87 -21.78
CA VAL A 233 5.79 22.26 -23.09
C VAL A 233 4.30 22.23 -23.37
N SER A 234 3.90 22.65 -24.56
CA SER A 234 2.50 22.69 -25.00
C SER A 234 2.10 21.47 -25.84
N GLY A 235 3.00 21.05 -26.75
CA GLY A 235 2.81 19.91 -27.65
C GLY A 235 3.72 18.74 -27.29
N ILE A 236 3.17 17.54 -27.20
CA ILE A 236 3.95 16.32 -26.90
C ILE A 236 4.83 15.86 -28.07
N ASP A 237 4.57 16.38 -29.28
CA ASP A 237 5.34 16.11 -30.50
C ASP A 237 6.33 17.23 -30.86
N ASP A 238 6.33 18.33 -30.11
CA ASP A 238 7.23 19.46 -30.32
C ASP A 238 8.66 19.13 -29.89
N LYS A 239 9.64 19.69 -30.61
CA LYS A 239 11.06 19.52 -30.30
C LYS A 239 11.40 20.24 -28.99
N THR A 240 11.93 19.50 -28.02
CA THR A 240 12.23 20.02 -26.66
C THR A 240 13.47 20.92 -26.57
N LYS A 241 14.20 21.09 -27.68
CA LYS A 241 15.47 21.84 -27.76
C LYS A 241 16.48 21.39 -26.68
N THR A 242 16.48 20.11 -26.36
CA THR A 242 17.31 19.51 -25.30
C THR A 242 18.63 19.03 -25.90
N PRO A 243 19.79 19.44 -25.35
CA PRO A 243 21.07 18.88 -25.76
C PRO A 243 21.21 17.42 -25.30
N ASP A 244 22.11 16.69 -25.94
CA ASP A 244 22.55 15.36 -25.50
C ASP A 244 24.07 15.29 -25.73
N PRO A 245 24.89 15.24 -24.65
CA PRO A 245 24.49 15.20 -23.24
C PRO A 245 23.86 16.50 -22.72
N TYR A 246 23.25 16.45 -21.54
CA TYR A 246 22.75 17.64 -20.82
C TYR A 246 23.61 17.90 -19.58
N GLN A 247 24.30 19.04 -19.55
CA GLN A 247 25.09 19.46 -18.40
C GLN A 247 24.15 19.86 -17.25
N LEU A 248 24.34 19.24 -16.08
CA LEU A 248 23.51 19.53 -14.92
C LEU A 248 23.73 20.97 -14.42
N PRO A 249 22.66 21.71 -14.07
CA PRO A 249 22.72 23.10 -13.65
C PRO A 249 23.73 23.34 -12.53
N GLY A 250 24.57 24.38 -12.67
CA GLY A 250 25.55 24.73 -11.63
C GLY A 250 26.71 23.73 -11.46
N THR A 251 26.89 22.78 -12.38
CA THR A 251 27.98 21.79 -12.33
C THR A 251 28.72 21.65 -13.65
N SER A 252 29.83 20.92 -13.65
CA SER A 252 30.51 20.44 -14.86
C SER A 252 30.12 19.00 -15.24
N THR A 253 29.07 18.45 -14.63
CA THR A 253 28.69 17.04 -14.78
C THR A 253 27.67 16.88 -15.91
N ASP A 254 27.99 16.04 -16.89
CA ASP A 254 27.11 15.71 -18.00
C ASP A 254 26.20 14.52 -17.66
N LEU A 255 24.89 14.71 -17.78
CA LEU A 255 23.91 13.64 -17.75
C LEU A 255 23.75 13.04 -19.14
N THR A 256 23.79 11.71 -19.21
CA THR A 256 23.67 10.94 -20.45
C THR A 256 22.40 10.08 -20.48
N ASN A 257 22.03 9.67 -21.69
CA ASN A 257 20.94 8.72 -21.93
C ASN A 257 21.47 7.29 -22.03
N GLU A 258 20.65 6.33 -21.63
CA GLU A 258 21.00 4.90 -21.74
C GLU A 258 20.86 4.40 -23.19
N HIS A 259 19.86 4.90 -23.92
CA HIS A 259 19.59 4.54 -25.30
C HIS A 259 18.74 5.61 -26.01
N GLY A 260 18.64 5.51 -27.35
CA GLY A 260 17.78 6.37 -28.18
C GLY A 260 18.40 7.72 -28.58
N GLU A 261 17.78 8.37 -29.57
CA GLU A 261 18.22 9.67 -30.10
C GLU A 261 17.53 10.82 -29.36
N CYS A 262 18.08 11.20 -28.21
CA CYS A 262 17.41 12.11 -27.28
C CYS A 262 17.67 13.60 -27.54
N LYS A 263 18.66 13.94 -28.38
CA LYS A 263 18.92 15.32 -28.80
C LYS A 263 17.71 15.89 -29.52
N ASN A 264 17.15 16.97 -28.98
CA ASN A 264 15.93 17.61 -29.47
C ASN A 264 14.76 16.62 -29.65
N ALA A 265 14.69 15.52 -28.89
CA ALA A 265 13.55 14.62 -28.94
C ALA A 265 12.24 15.35 -28.60
N SER A 266 11.12 14.86 -29.13
CA SER A 266 9.79 15.28 -28.65
C SER A 266 9.51 14.66 -27.28
N LEU A 267 8.55 15.21 -26.53
CA LEU A 267 8.18 14.63 -25.23
C LEU A 267 7.65 13.19 -25.40
N ARG A 268 6.87 12.92 -26.45
CA ARG A 268 6.38 11.57 -26.78
C ARG A 268 7.53 10.59 -27.01
N TYR A 269 8.48 10.94 -27.87
CA TYR A 269 9.64 10.09 -28.13
C TYR A 269 10.49 9.94 -26.87
N ALA A 270 10.71 11.03 -26.13
CA ALA A 270 11.49 11.04 -24.91
C ALA A 270 10.89 10.12 -23.83
N LEU A 271 9.56 10.07 -23.68
CA LEU A 271 8.91 9.15 -22.74
C LEU A 271 9.03 7.70 -23.23
N MET A 272 8.80 7.46 -24.52
CA MET A 272 8.87 6.16 -25.19
C MET A 272 10.21 5.45 -24.98
N VAL A 273 11.32 6.16 -25.28
CA VAL A 273 12.70 5.66 -25.12
C VAL A 273 13.36 6.13 -23.83
N SER A 274 12.62 6.76 -22.91
CA SER A 274 13.10 7.12 -21.58
C SER A 274 14.31 8.08 -21.53
N CYS A 275 14.36 9.12 -22.36
CA CYS A 275 15.46 10.10 -22.41
C CYS A 275 15.67 10.85 -21.08
N ASN A 276 16.70 10.52 -20.30
CA ASN A 276 17.10 11.22 -19.08
C ASN A 276 17.32 12.72 -19.30
N THR A 277 18.04 13.11 -20.35
CA THR A 277 18.40 14.51 -20.58
C THR A 277 17.18 15.42 -20.74
N VAL A 278 16.14 14.94 -21.44
CA VAL A 278 14.89 15.68 -21.66
C VAL A 278 14.15 15.89 -20.35
N PHE A 279 13.96 14.83 -19.56
CA PHE A 279 13.20 14.92 -18.32
C PHE A 279 13.95 15.66 -17.20
N ALA A 280 15.27 15.53 -17.13
CA ALA A 280 16.08 16.28 -16.18
C ALA A 280 16.02 17.79 -16.48
N LYS A 281 16.16 18.17 -17.75
CA LYS A 281 15.99 19.56 -18.19
C LYS A 281 14.57 20.07 -17.93
N MET A 282 13.54 19.25 -18.15
CA MET A 282 12.15 19.64 -17.85
C MET A 282 11.95 19.88 -16.36
N SER A 283 12.42 18.98 -15.50
CA SER A 283 12.35 19.15 -14.05
C SER A 283 13.03 20.45 -13.59
N HIS A 284 14.23 20.72 -14.11
CA HIS A 284 14.93 21.98 -13.84
C HIS A 284 14.15 23.21 -14.32
N ASN A 285 13.54 23.16 -15.51
CA ASN A 285 12.74 24.25 -16.06
C ASN A 285 11.42 24.50 -15.29
N VAL A 286 10.80 23.44 -14.75
CA VAL A 286 9.64 23.57 -13.85
C VAL A 286 10.08 24.19 -12.52
N GLY A 287 11.30 23.86 -12.05
CA GLY A 287 11.81 24.26 -10.75
C GLY A 287 11.35 23.33 -9.63
N ASN A 288 12.13 23.27 -8.53
CA ASN A 288 11.85 22.33 -7.43
C ASN A 288 10.48 22.59 -6.77
N GLU A 289 10.08 23.85 -6.60
CA GLU A 289 8.77 24.21 -6.03
C GLU A 289 7.61 23.67 -6.88
N GLY A 290 7.59 23.94 -8.18
CA GLY A 290 6.54 23.43 -9.08
C GLY A 290 6.54 21.88 -9.18
N MET A 291 7.71 21.26 -9.09
CA MET A 291 7.81 19.79 -9.02
C MET A 291 7.26 19.22 -7.72
N ARG A 292 7.54 19.86 -6.58
CA ARG A 292 7.00 19.48 -5.26
C ARG A 292 5.49 19.63 -5.22
N GLU A 293 4.97 20.77 -5.69
CA GLU A 293 3.52 21.00 -5.78
C GLU A 293 2.86 19.94 -6.66
N GLN A 294 3.44 19.63 -7.81
CA GLN A 294 2.90 18.59 -8.69
C GLN A 294 2.95 17.20 -8.03
N ALA A 295 4.08 16.83 -7.41
CA ALA A 295 4.23 15.55 -6.73
C ALA A 295 3.26 15.41 -5.55
N ALA A 296 3.05 16.48 -4.78
CA ALA A 296 2.11 16.52 -3.67
C ALA A 296 0.66 16.26 -4.14
N LYS A 297 0.26 16.80 -5.30
CA LYS A 297 -1.06 16.47 -5.87
C LYS A 297 -1.21 14.98 -6.16
N PHE A 298 -0.13 14.24 -6.46
CA PHE A 298 -0.19 12.78 -6.60
C PHE A 298 -0.17 12.02 -5.26
N GLY A 299 0.04 12.69 -4.12
CA GLY A 299 0.12 12.07 -2.79
C GLY A 299 1.54 11.94 -2.22
N PHE A 300 2.57 12.48 -2.90
CA PHE A 300 3.91 12.58 -2.31
C PHE A 300 3.94 13.62 -1.19
N ASN A 301 4.92 13.49 -0.28
CA ASN A 301 5.14 14.36 0.87
C ASN A 301 3.95 14.44 1.85
N GLU A 302 3.07 13.43 1.82
CA GLU A 302 1.94 13.28 2.73
C GLU A 302 2.22 12.15 3.74
N ALA A 303 2.70 12.52 4.93
CA ALA A 303 3.04 11.58 6.00
C ALA A 303 1.80 10.92 6.63
N GLU A 304 0.60 11.46 6.37
CA GLU A 304 -0.66 10.99 6.92
C GLU A 304 -1.59 10.30 5.92
N LEU A 305 -1.07 9.89 4.76
CA LEU A 305 -1.84 9.15 3.78
C LEU A 305 -2.21 7.74 4.29
N ASP A 306 -3.43 7.65 4.84
CA ASP A 306 -4.03 6.39 5.25
C ASP A 306 -4.77 5.73 4.09
N VAL A 307 -4.29 4.54 3.73
CA VAL A 307 -4.89 3.67 2.71
C VAL A 307 -5.42 2.41 3.40
N PRO A 308 -6.41 2.62 4.27
CA PRO A 308 -6.71 1.94 5.54
C PRO A 308 -5.56 1.58 6.50
N VAL A 309 -4.39 1.22 5.98
CA VAL A 309 -3.16 1.06 6.76
C VAL A 309 -2.20 2.17 6.37
N ARG A 310 -1.62 2.87 7.35
CA ARG A 310 -0.66 3.96 7.12
C ARG A 310 0.49 3.53 6.19
N ALA A 311 0.52 4.11 4.99
CA ALA A 311 1.64 3.94 4.07
C ALA A 311 2.88 4.67 4.59
N ALA A 312 4.07 4.23 4.16
CA ALA A 312 5.27 5.06 4.30
C ALA A 312 5.15 6.27 3.35
N GLU A 313 5.61 7.42 3.83
CA GLU A 313 5.66 8.64 3.04
C GLU A 313 6.53 8.41 1.80
N SER A 314 5.98 8.72 0.63
CA SER A 314 6.78 8.86 -0.58
C SER A 314 7.22 10.31 -0.71
N VAL A 315 8.49 10.56 -0.92
CA VAL A 315 9.11 11.88 -0.78
C VAL A 315 9.61 12.38 -2.12
N TYR A 316 9.16 13.56 -2.53
CA TYR A 316 9.92 14.39 -3.47
C TYR A 316 10.78 15.39 -2.65
N PRO A 317 12.10 15.46 -2.87
CA PRO A 317 12.99 16.23 -1.99
C PRO A 317 12.87 17.75 -2.15
N GLU A 318 13.31 18.47 -1.11
CA GLU A 318 13.42 19.94 -1.11
C GLU A 318 14.69 20.45 -1.80
N ASP A 319 15.63 19.56 -2.13
CA ASP A 319 16.91 19.91 -2.73
C ASP A 319 16.70 20.48 -4.15
N ASN A 320 17.28 21.65 -4.42
CA ASN A 320 17.13 22.36 -5.70
C ASN A 320 18.25 21.99 -6.68
N ASP A 321 18.85 22.94 -7.41
CA ASP A 321 19.86 22.63 -8.41
C ASP A 321 21.18 22.09 -7.79
N PRO A 322 21.81 21.06 -8.38
CA PRO A 322 21.37 20.23 -9.53
C PRO A 322 20.45 19.04 -9.16
N GLN A 323 20.18 18.82 -7.87
CA GLN A 323 19.44 17.65 -7.37
C GLN A 323 18.03 17.54 -7.95
N ASN A 324 17.27 18.63 -8.06
CA ASN A 324 15.93 18.68 -8.66
C ASN A 324 15.86 18.05 -10.07
N ALA A 325 16.90 18.22 -10.90
CA ALA A 325 17.00 17.65 -12.23
C ALA A 325 17.13 16.12 -12.16
N MET A 326 17.88 15.62 -11.17
CA MET A 326 18.04 14.20 -10.90
C MET A 326 16.80 13.60 -10.21
N ASP A 327 16.19 14.30 -9.27
CA ASP A 327 14.94 13.90 -8.61
C ASP A 327 13.79 13.81 -9.61
N GLY A 328 13.77 14.70 -10.61
CA GLY A 328 12.81 14.68 -11.73
C GLY A 328 12.95 13.48 -12.69
N ILE A 329 14.05 12.73 -12.62
CA ILE A 329 14.18 11.43 -13.29
C ILE A 329 14.07 10.26 -12.30
N GLY A 330 13.63 10.53 -11.07
CA GLY A 330 13.42 9.55 -10.00
C GLY A 330 14.70 9.03 -9.34
N GLN A 331 15.78 9.80 -9.39
CA GLN A 331 17.08 9.49 -8.77
C GLN A 331 17.31 10.36 -7.52
N ALA A 332 18.58 10.53 -7.11
CA ALA A 332 18.99 11.32 -5.95
C ALA A 332 18.22 10.93 -4.67
N SER A 333 17.42 11.82 -4.09
CA SER A 333 16.73 11.60 -2.81
C SER A 333 15.23 11.31 -3.01
N ASN A 334 14.71 11.32 -4.25
CA ASN A 334 13.34 10.94 -4.56
C ASN A 334 13.05 9.48 -4.19
N ARG A 335 12.03 9.22 -3.37
CA ARG A 335 11.67 7.89 -2.89
C ARG A 335 10.16 7.68 -2.97
N ALA A 336 9.73 6.51 -3.46
CA ALA A 336 8.32 6.17 -3.60
C ALA A 336 8.04 4.73 -3.16
N THR A 337 6.86 4.51 -2.57
CA THR A 337 6.32 3.16 -2.36
C THR A 337 5.73 2.63 -3.67
N PRO A 338 5.62 1.29 -3.83
CA PRO A 338 4.89 0.71 -4.97
C PRO A 338 3.45 1.17 -5.05
N LEU A 339 2.76 1.33 -3.92
CA LEU A 339 1.42 1.90 -3.91
C LEU A 339 1.39 3.32 -4.48
N GLN A 340 2.30 4.20 -4.05
CA GLN A 340 2.37 5.57 -4.57
C GLN A 340 2.56 5.60 -6.09
N MET A 341 3.41 4.73 -6.62
CA MET A 341 3.61 4.65 -8.06
C MET A 341 2.42 4.02 -8.80
N ALA A 342 1.61 3.17 -8.14
CA ALA A 342 0.34 2.71 -8.69
C ALA A 342 -0.70 3.84 -8.71
N MET A 343 -0.71 4.72 -7.71
CA MET A 343 -1.54 5.93 -7.67
C MET A 343 -1.21 6.89 -8.82
N VAL A 344 0.08 7.07 -9.16
CA VAL A 344 0.48 7.86 -10.34
C VAL A 344 -0.12 7.28 -11.63
N ALA A 345 0.00 5.98 -11.86
CA ALA A 345 -0.60 5.34 -13.03
C ALA A 345 -2.14 5.39 -13.01
N SER A 346 -2.73 5.27 -11.83
CA SER A 346 -4.17 5.36 -11.60
C SER A 346 -4.73 6.72 -12.00
N ALA A 347 -4.09 7.81 -11.58
CA ALA A 347 -4.50 9.16 -11.94
C ALA A 347 -4.44 9.41 -13.45
N VAL A 348 -3.38 8.92 -14.12
CA VAL A 348 -3.29 8.99 -15.59
C VAL A 348 -4.42 8.21 -16.25
N ALA A 349 -4.75 7.02 -15.74
CA ALA A 349 -5.79 6.14 -16.28
C ALA A 349 -7.22 6.60 -16.00
N ASN A 350 -7.41 7.48 -15.00
CA ASN A 350 -8.68 8.06 -14.57
C ASN A 350 -8.76 9.56 -14.94
N ASP A 351 -8.26 9.90 -16.13
CA ASP A 351 -8.39 11.23 -16.73
C ASP A 351 -7.96 12.41 -15.83
N GLY A 352 -6.93 12.17 -15.02
CA GLY A 352 -6.29 13.17 -14.17
C GLY A 352 -6.85 13.29 -12.76
N GLU A 353 -7.88 12.52 -12.42
CA GLU A 353 -8.45 12.42 -11.08
C GLU A 353 -7.81 11.25 -10.30
N LEU A 354 -7.35 11.54 -9.07
CA LEU A 354 -6.78 10.53 -8.18
C LEU A 354 -7.77 10.19 -7.07
N MET A 355 -8.23 8.94 -7.06
CA MET A 355 -9.10 8.41 -6.01
C MET A 355 -8.30 8.02 -4.77
N LYS A 356 -8.92 8.19 -3.59
CA LYS A 356 -8.34 7.78 -2.31
C LYS A 356 -8.30 6.25 -2.22
N PRO A 357 -7.12 5.64 -2.05
CA PRO A 357 -7.05 4.18 -2.04
C PRO A 357 -7.70 3.56 -0.81
N TYR A 358 -8.43 2.45 -1.01
CA TYR A 358 -9.09 1.71 0.07
C TYR A 358 -9.03 0.20 -0.15
N MET A 359 -9.10 -0.59 0.94
CA MET A 359 -9.05 -2.06 0.87
C MET A 359 -10.22 -2.78 1.52
N VAL A 360 -11.09 -2.06 2.23
CA VAL A 360 -12.30 -2.59 2.87
C VAL A 360 -13.50 -2.07 2.09
N ASP A 361 -14.21 -2.97 1.41
CA ASP A 361 -15.42 -2.63 0.64
C ASP A 361 -16.65 -2.58 1.57
N GLN A 362 -16.80 -3.58 2.43
CA GLN A 362 -17.94 -3.67 3.35
C GLN A 362 -17.56 -4.30 4.68
N LEU A 363 -18.19 -3.81 5.75
CA LEU A 363 -18.20 -4.47 7.05
C LEU A 363 -19.55 -5.13 7.24
N ARG A 364 -19.53 -6.42 7.60
CA ARG A 364 -20.75 -7.23 7.77
C ARG A 364 -20.84 -7.80 9.17
N ALA A 365 -22.05 -7.90 9.69
CA ALA A 365 -22.32 -8.60 10.94
C ALA A 365 -22.22 -10.12 10.77
N SER A 366 -22.28 -10.86 11.87
CA SER A 366 -22.21 -12.34 11.90
C SER A 366 -23.39 -13.01 11.18
N ASN A 367 -24.52 -12.32 11.03
CA ASN A 367 -25.69 -12.75 10.26
C ASN A 367 -25.65 -12.29 8.79
N LEU A 368 -24.52 -11.70 8.35
CA LEU A 368 -24.28 -11.18 7.00
C LEU A 368 -24.94 -9.83 6.67
N ASP A 369 -25.64 -9.20 7.62
CA ASP A 369 -26.15 -7.84 7.43
C ASP A 369 -25.00 -6.86 7.20
N VAL A 370 -25.18 -5.94 6.26
CA VAL A 370 -24.20 -4.88 5.99
C VAL A 370 -24.29 -3.83 7.10
N ILE A 371 -23.16 -3.62 7.76
CA ILE A 371 -23.00 -2.57 8.79
C ILE A 371 -22.56 -1.28 8.11
N GLU A 372 -21.61 -1.40 7.18
CA GLU A 372 -21.00 -0.27 6.50
C GLU A 372 -20.60 -0.70 5.08
N THR A 373 -20.76 0.22 4.14
CA THR A 373 -20.25 0.11 2.77
C THR A 373 -19.37 1.32 2.52
N HIS A 374 -18.18 1.09 1.99
CA HIS A 374 -17.27 2.16 1.64
C HIS A 374 -17.81 2.94 0.44
N ASP A 375 -17.77 4.25 0.52
CA ASP A 375 -18.08 5.15 -0.59
C ASP A 375 -16.77 5.73 -1.14
N PRO A 376 -16.42 5.47 -2.42
CA PRO A 376 -15.19 6.00 -3.01
C PRO A 376 -15.10 7.53 -2.98
N GLU A 377 -13.96 8.04 -2.54
CA GLU A 377 -13.69 9.49 -2.44
C GLU A 377 -12.54 9.91 -3.36
N THR A 378 -12.65 11.09 -3.96
CA THR A 378 -11.54 11.72 -4.67
C THR A 378 -10.51 12.24 -3.66
N LEU A 379 -9.25 11.84 -3.81
CA LEU A 379 -8.15 12.36 -3.00
C LEU A 379 -7.70 13.73 -3.51
N SER A 380 -7.52 13.84 -4.83
CA SER A 380 -7.01 15.05 -5.47
C SER A 380 -7.19 14.99 -6.99
N GLN A 381 -6.81 16.08 -7.68
CA GLN A 381 -6.74 16.13 -9.14
C GLN A 381 -5.32 16.53 -9.57
N PRO A 382 -4.41 15.55 -9.76
CA PRO A 382 -3.03 15.83 -10.17
C PRO A 382 -2.90 16.63 -11.45
N MET A 383 -3.78 16.42 -12.43
CA MET A 383 -3.65 17.03 -13.74
C MET A 383 -5.01 17.26 -14.40
N SER A 384 -5.04 18.11 -15.42
CA SER A 384 -6.20 18.21 -16.30
C SER A 384 -6.44 16.92 -17.09
N SER A 385 -7.69 16.70 -17.52
CA SER A 385 -8.03 15.58 -18.41
C SER A 385 -7.27 15.63 -19.73
N GLU A 386 -6.97 16.83 -20.25
CA GLU A 386 -6.15 16.99 -21.46
C GLU A 386 -4.72 16.48 -21.24
N THR A 387 -4.08 16.86 -20.13
CA THR A 387 -2.75 16.36 -19.77
C THR A 387 -2.77 14.84 -19.53
N ALA A 388 -3.81 14.31 -18.90
CA ALA A 388 -3.97 12.88 -18.70
C ALA A 388 -4.05 12.12 -20.03
N GLN A 389 -4.84 12.60 -21.01
CA GLN A 389 -4.92 11.99 -22.34
C GLN A 389 -3.58 12.07 -23.09
N LYS A 390 -2.88 13.20 -23.02
CA LYS A 390 -1.51 13.32 -23.56
C LYS A 390 -0.55 12.31 -22.93
N LEU A 391 -0.63 12.10 -21.61
CA LEU A 391 0.17 11.09 -20.92
C LEU A 391 -0.25 9.67 -21.28
N GLN A 392 -1.55 9.39 -21.41
CA GLN A 392 -2.06 8.10 -21.87
C GLN A 392 -1.45 7.76 -23.22
N ASP A 393 -1.58 8.66 -24.19
CA ASP A 393 -1.01 8.56 -25.54
C ASP A 393 0.50 8.27 -25.54
N MET A 394 1.27 8.96 -24.71
CA MET A 394 2.72 8.76 -24.63
C MET A 394 3.09 7.46 -23.89
N MET A 395 2.35 7.08 -22.86
CA MET A 395 2.58 5.82 -22.13
C MET A 395 2.21 4.61 -23.00
N GLU A 396 1.26 4.75 -23.91
CA GLU A 396 0.91 3.70 -24.88
C GLU A 396 2.02 3.46 -25.90
N THR A 397 2.76 4.49 -26.34
CA THR A 397 3.91 4.29 -27.25
C THR A 397 5.04 3.52 -26.59
N VAL A 398 5.25 3.68 -25.27
CA VAL A 398 6.25 2.90 -24.51
C VAL A 398 6.01 1.39 -24.64
N VAL A 399 4.75 0.96 -24.74
CA VAL A 399 4.37 -0.46 -24.80
C VAL A 399 4.18 -0.96 -26.23
N ASN A 400 3.64 -0.12 -27.12
CA ASN A 400 3.22 -0.56 -28.46
C ASN A 400 4.24 -0.29 -29.56
N ASP A 401 5.10 0.71 -29.40
CA ASP A 401 6.12 1.02 -30.41
C ASP A 401 7.27 0.00 -30.32
N PRO A 402 7.80 -0.50 -31.46
CA PRO A 402 8.97 -1.38 -31.47
C PRO A 402 10.23 -0.78 -30.81
N GLN A 403 10.36 0.55 -30.76
CA GLN A 403 11.43 1.25 -30.06
C GLN A 403 11.10 1.50 -28.58
N GLY A 404 9.86 1.23 -28.15
CA GLY A 404 9.41 1.38 -26.79
C GLY A 404 10.04 0.34 -25.84
N THR A 405 10.22 0.75 -24.59
CA THR A 405 10.89 -0.08 -23.57
C THR A 405 9.96 -1.09 -22.87
N GLY A 406 8.65 -0.98 -23.06
CA GLY A 406 7.61 -1.71 -22.33
C GLY A 406 6.95 -2.87 -23.10
N GLY A 407 7.47 -3.27 -24.26
CA GLY A 407 6.79 -4.21 -25.18
C GLY A 407 6.36 -5.55 -24.56
N LYS A 408 7.06 -6.05 -23.53
CA LYS A 408 6.70 -7.28 -22.82
C LYS A 408 5.39 -7.19 -22.03
N ALA A 409 4.91 -5.98 -21.75
CA ALA A 409 3.65 -5.74 -21.04
C ALA A 409 2.41 -5.81 -21.96
N LYS A 410 2.59 -5.89 -23.28
CA LYS A 410 1.50 -5.85 -24.26
C LYS A 410 0.49 -7.00 -24.07
N ILE A 411 -0.81 -6.67 -24.11
CA ILE A 411 -1.93 -7.60 -24.02
C ILE A 411 -2.73 -7.53 -25.33
N GLY A 412 -3.06 -8.68 -25.92
CA GLY A 412 -3.86 -8.72 -27.15
C GLY A 412 -5.27 -8.19 -26.94
N GLY A 413 -5.72 -7.26 -27.80
CA GLY A 413 -7.07 -6.70 -27.76
C GLY A 413 -7.32 -5.70 -26.62
N VAL A 414 -6.28 -5.26 -25.92
CA VAL A 414 -6.35 -4.32 -24.79
C VAL A 414 -5.32 -3.22 -25.01
N THR A 415 -5.72 -1.97 -24.81
CA THR A 415 -4.79 -0.85 -24.83
C THR A 415 -4.03 -0.82 -23.50
N VAL A 416 -2.70 -0.81 -23.56
CA VAL A 416 -1.85 -0.79 -22.37
C VAL A 416 -0.93 0.41 -22.45
N GLY A 417 -1.04 1.30 -21.47
CA GLY A 417 -0.06 2.36 -21.23
C GLY A 417 0.90 1.92 -20.12
N GLY A 418 2.18 2.26 -20.23
CA GLY A 418 3.13 1.98 -19.17
C GLY A 418 4.40 2.81 -19.21
N LYS A 419 5.21 2.66 -18.16
CA LYS A 419 6.55 3.22 -18.08
C LYS A 419 7.48 2.27 -17.32
N THR A 420 8.60 1.95 -17.94
CA THR A 420 9.71 1.23 -17.30
C THR A 420 10.54 2.16 -16.43
N GLY A 421 11.11 1.61 -15.36
CA GLY A 421 12.14 2.24 -14.56
C GLY A 421 13.25 1.26 -14.23
N THR A 422 14.48 1.75 -14.28
CA THR A 422 15.65 1.08 -13.72
C THR A 422 16.28 2.10 -12.78
N ALA A 423 16.21 1.85 -11.48
CA ALA A 423 16.71 2.78 -10.47
C ALA A 423 18.07 2.30 -9.95
N GLN A 424 19.09 3.15 -10.04
CA GLN A 424 20.42 2.83 -9.56
C GLN A 424 20.47 3.08 -8.05
N HIS A 425 21.22 2.27 -7.30
CA HIS A 425 21.37 2.48 -5.86
C HIS A 425 22.71 1.99 -5.32
N GLY A 426 22.94 2.28 -4.04
CA GLY A 426 24.22 2.05 -3.36
C GLY A 426 25.27 3.11 -3.69
N VAL A 427 26.33 3.15 -2.89
CA VAL A 427 27.44 4.11 -3.07
C VAL A 427 28.09 3.89 -4.43
N ASN A 428 28.13 4.95 -5.27
CA ASN A 428 28.63 4.91 -6.64
C ASN A 428 27.90 3.89 -7.55
N ASN A 429 26.60 3.67 -7.32
CA ASN A 429 25.79 2.73 -8.11
C ASN A 429 26.37 1.31 -8.14
N LYS A 430 26.96 0.88 -7.02
CA LYS A 430 27.59 -0.44 -6.88
C LYS A 430 26.59 -1.56 -6.63
N GLU A 431 25.39 -1.23 -6.15
CA GLU A 431 24.35 -2.22 -5.90
C GLU A 431 23.50 -2.47 -7.17
N LYS A 432 22.79 -3.60 -7.20
CA LYS A 432 21.99 -4.04 -8.37
C LYS A 432 20.75 -3.16 -8.49
N PRO A 433 20.41 -2.63 -9.66
CA PRO A 433 19.32 -1.66 -9.76
C PRO A 433 17.95 -2.26 -9.39
N TYR A 434 17.00 -1.42 -8.99
CA TYR A 434 15.60 -1.82 -8.85
C TYR A 434 14.90 -1.79 -10.21
N ALA A 435 14.19 -2.86 -10.55
CA ALA A 435 13.37 -2.94 -11.75
C ALA A 435 11.95 -2.49 -11.44
N TRP A 436 11.52 -1.40 -12.07
CA TRP A 436 10.20 -0.81 -11.92
C TRP A 436 9.38 -0.92 -13.20
N PHE A 437 8.07 -1.12 -13.05
CA PHE A 437 7.12 -0.90 -14.13
C PHE A 437 5.81 -0.38 -13.56
N ILE A 438 5.35 0.77 -14.07
CA ILE A 438 4.00 1.26 -13.84
C ILE A 438 3.18 1.13 -15.11
N SER A 439 1.90 0.81 -14.98
CA SER A 439 1.03 0.61 -16.14
C SER A 439 -0.45 0.72 -15.80
N TYR A 440 -1.26 0.84 -16.83
CA TYR A 440 -2.70 0.64 -16.75
C TYR A 440 -3.18 -0.11 -17.99
N ALA A 441 -4.36 -0.73 -17.87
CA ALA A 441 -5.06 -1.31 -19.00
C ALA A 441 -6.34 -0.54 -19.27
N LYS A 442 -6.62 -0.27 -20.54
CA LYS A 442 -7.84 0.37 -21.04
C LYS A 442 -8.53 -0.58 -22.03
N LEU A 443 -9.81 -0.85 -21.77
CA LEU A 443 -10.65 -1.74 -22.57
C LEU A 443 -11.31 -0.99 -23.73
N SER A 444 -11.88 -1.74 -24.67
CA SER A 444 -12.55 -1.18 -25.85
C SER A 444 -13.79 -0.34 -25.53
N ASP A 445 -14.37 -0.51 -24.34
CA ASP A 445 -15.49 0.31 -23.84
C ASP A 445 -15.03 1.63 -23.21
N GLY A 446 -13.72 1.91 -23.24
CA GLY A 446 -13.10 3.10 -22.67
C GLY A 446 -12.78 2.99 -21.18
N SER A 447 -13.22 1.93 -20.50
CA SER A 447 -12.94 1.74 -19.08
C SER A 447 -11.49 1.33 -18.82
N SER A 448 -10.93 1.83 -17.72
CA SER A 448 -9.61 1.43 -17.24
C SER A 448 -9.77 0.59 -15.98
N PRO A 449 -9.91 -0.75 -16.06
CA PRO A 449 -10.24 -1.57 -14.89
C PRO A 449 -9.09 -1.72 -13.87
N VAL A 450 -7.86 -1.33 -14.22
CA VAL A 450 -6.69 -1.55 -13.37
C VAL A 450 -5.52 -0.64 -13.74
N ALA A 451 -4.87 -0.09 -12.71
CA ALA A 451 -3.51 0.46 -12.74
C ALA A 451 -2.60 -0.37 -11.82
N VAL A 452 -1.36 -0.62 -12.22
CA VAL A 452 -0.42 -1.50 -11.53
C VAL A 452 0.94 -0.82 -11.43
N ALA A 453 1.59 -0.96 -10.28
CA ALA A 453 3.02 -0.74 -10.11
C ALA A 453 3.69 -2.01 -9.58
N VAL A 454 4.85 -2.32 -10.16
CA VAL A 454 5.69 -3.46 -9.79
C VAL A 454 7.10 -2.95 -9.52
N VAL A 455 7.67 -3.37 -8.39
CA VAL A 455 9.10 -3.22 -8.10
C VAL A 455 9.70 -4.60 -7.83
N VAL A 456 10.87 -4.86 -8.40
CA VAL A 456 11.67 -6.05 -8.12
C VAL A 456 13.06 -5.63 -7.66
N GLU A 457 13.40 -6.08 -6.46
CA GLU A 457 14.70 -5.98 -5.81
C GLU A 457 15.51 -7.26 -6.09
N ASP A 458 15.91 -7.51 -7.35
CA ASP A 458 16.60 -8.77 -7.64
C ASP A 458 18.09 -8.70 -7.28
N GLY A 459 18.45 -9.34 -6.16
CA GLY A 459 19.83 -9.55 -5.72
C GLY A 459 20.59 -10.66 -6.47
N ALA A 460 19.91 -11.51 -7.27
CA ALA A 460 20.46 -12.72 -7.87
C ALA A 460 20.66 -12.64 -9.40
N ALA A 461 19.85 -11.85 -10.12
CA ALA A 461 19.99 -11.68 -11.58
C ALA A 461 21.27 -10.93 -12.01
N ASP A 462 21.79 -11.20 -13.21
CA ASP A 462 22.90 -10.44 -13.78
C ASP A 462 22.48 -8.98 -13.99
N ARG A 463 23.36 -8.03 -13.63
CA ARG A 463 23.07 -6.58 -13.66
C ARG A 463 22.54 -6.09 -15.01
N ALA A 464 22.97 -6.72 -16.11
CA ALA A 464 22.55 -6.41 -17.47
C ALA A 464 21.13 -6.91 -17.81
N GLU A 465 20.58 -7.87 -17.06
CA GLU A 465 19.25 -8.44 -17.29
C GLU A 465 18.15 -7.79 -16.43
N ILE A 466 18.55 -7.02 -15.40
CA ILE A 466 17.63 -6.31 -14.52
C ILE A 466 17.14 -5.03 -15.20
N SER A 467 16.04 -5.16 -15.93
CA SER A 467 15.31 -4.03 -16.52
C SER A 467 13.85 -4.06 -16.10
N GLY A 468 13.27 -2.87 -15.91
CA GLY A 468 11.85 -2.70 -15.65
C GLY A 468 10.96 -3.39 -16.69
N GLY A 469 11.32 -3.29 -17.98
CA GLY A 469 10.60 -3.97 -19.05
C GLY A 469 10.79 -5.49 -19.06
N GLY A 470 11.94 -5.99 -18.62
CA GLY A 470 12.29 -7.40 -18.61
C GLY A 470 11.66 -8.20 -17.47
N LEU A 471 11.71 -7.66 -16.25
CA LEU A 471 11.29 -8.35 -15.02
C LEU A 471 9.92 -7.88 -14.53
N ALA A 472 9.74 -6.57 -14.37
CA ALA A 472 8.52 -6.00 -13.79
C ALA A 472 7.34 -5.95 -14.78
N GLY A 473 7.61 -5.70 -16.07
CA GLY A 473 6.61 -5.64 -17.14
C GLY A 473 5.74 -6.92 -17.29
N PRO A 474 6.33 -8.14 -17.37
CA PRO A 474 5.57 -9.38 -17.42
C PRO A 474 4.70 -9.65 -16.18
N ILE A 475 5.16 -9.24 -14.99
CA ILE A 475 4.38 -9.36 -13.75
C ILE A 475 3.16 -8.44 -13.85
N ALA A 476 3.37 -7.17 -14.21
CA ALA A 476 2.28 -6.20 -14.38
C ALA A 476 1.26 -6.68 -15.41
N LYS A 477 1.71 -7.20 -16.55
CA LYS A 477 0.85 -7.83 -17.57
C LYS A 477 -0.02 -8.94 -16.99
N SER A 478 0.56 -9.84 -16.22
CA SER A 478 -0.17 -10.97 -15.63
C SER A 478 -1.26 -10.50 -14.66
N VAL A 479 -0.96 -9.47 -13.86
CA VAL A 479 -1.91 -8.84 -12.94
C VAL A 479 -3.04 -8.16 -13.71
N MET A 480 -2.71 -7.35 -14.73
CA MET A 480 -3.71 -6.68 -15.56
C MET A 480 -4.64 -7.70 -16.26
N GLN A 481 -4.08 -8.77 -16.83
CA GLN A 481 -4.87 -9.85 -17.45
C GLN A 481 -5.78 -10.55 -16.44
N ALA A 482 -5.31 -10.78 -15.21
CA ALA A 482 -6.11 -11.41 -14.18
C ALA A 482 -7.33 -10.56 -13.81
N VAL A 483 -7.16 -9.24 -13.64
CA VAL A 483 -8.29 -8.33 -13.38
C VAL A 483 -9.26 -8.32 -14.55
N ILE A 484 -8.77 -8.14 -15.78
CA ILE A 484 -9.62 -8.08 -16.99
C ILE A 484 -10.43 -9.36 -17.17
N ASN A 485 -9.82 -10.52 -16.93
CA ASN A 485 -10.51 -11.80 -17.08
C ASN A 485 -11.51 -12.09 -15.96
N SER A 486 -11.34 -11.48 -14.77
CA SER A 486 -12.28 -11.64 -13.66
C SER A 486 -13.55 -10.80 -13.78
N LYS A 487 -13.56 -9.79 -14.66
CA LYS A 487 -14.75 -8.98 -14.98
C LYS A 487 -15.63 -9.60 -16.09
N LYS A 488 -15.17 -10.71 -16.72
CA LYS A 488 -15.94 -11.50 -17.68
C LYS A 488 -16.66 -12.63 -16.97
#